data_AF-A0A936QWN7-F1
#
_entry.id   AF-A0A936QWN7-F1
#
_cell.length_a   1.000
_cell.length_b   1.000
_cell.length_c   1.000
_cell.angle_alpha   90.00
_cell.angle_beta   90.00
_cell.angle_gamma   90.00
#
_symmetry.space_group_name_H-M   'P 1'
#
loop_
_entity.id
_entity.type
_entity.pdbx_description
1 polymer ?
#
loop_
_entity_poly.entity_id
_entity_poly.type
_entity_poly.pdbx_seq_one_letter_code
_entity_poly.pdbx_strand_id
1 'polypeptide(L)'
;MELPADIRLKLDTWDEYMHPPTAAVNYNESMYFNLYDAGQGVGGWFRLGNRVNEGYAEMTNCLYLPDGSVAFMYHRPHISHNEAFDAGGMRFSVVEPFKRLAVQYRGDVLLLKNPGEMIDPGRAFKNNPKLPCTVDIHYHGVSPLYGGEPVHADGSPWLENPNTGLYVGHYEQHIAGQGVIRVGEQEWHLKGLGLRDHSWGPRYWQNVHFYRWLPMNFSEDFAIMVLNKTLGDGRRIVGGMVLNEGRYDLIRAATVETEWDANYYQTRLRAWAKTDRAEYHIEGRVLSLIPLRNRRTLEDGTELMTRITEGMTEYRCNGLVGYGLSEYLDQIVDGKPVGIGA
;
A
#
# COMPACT_ATOMS: atom_id res chain seq x y z
N MET A 1 -9.71 13.45 0.18
CA MET A 1 -9.44 14.82 -0.28
C MET A 1 -10.73 15.38 -0.83
N GLU A 2 -11.11 16.57 -0.40
CA GLU A 2 -12.23 17.29 -1.01
C GLU A 2 -11.81 17.78 -2.40
N LEU A 3 -12.62 17.48 -3.42
CA LEU A 3 -12.33 17.89 -4.79
C LEU A 3 -12.90 19.29 -5.04
N PRO A 4 -12.26 20.11 -5.90
CA PRO A 4 -12.88 21.33 -6.39
C PRO A 4 -14.25 21.06 -7.03
N ALA A 5 -15.15 22.03 -6.99
CA ALA A 5 -16.55 21.85 -7.40
C ALA A 5 -16.73 21.44 -8.87
N ASP A 6 -15.80 21.79 -9.76
CA ASP A 6 -15.80 21.45 -11.18
C ASP A 6 -15.08 20.13 -11.51
N ILE A 7 -14.50 19.47 -10.50
CA ILE A 7 -13.76 18.21 -10.63
C ILE A 7 -14.63 17.05 -10.15
N ARG A 8 -14.66 15.98 -10.94
CA ARG A 8 -15.31 14.69 -10.61
C ARG A 8 -14.32 13.55 -10.74
N LEU A 9 -14.58 12.45 -10.04
CA LEU A 9 -13.85 11.19 -10.24
C LEU A 9 -14.49 10.43 -11.41
N LYS A 10 -13.66 10.05 -12.37
CA LYS A 10 -13.99 9.09 -13.42
C LYS A 10 -13.41 7.73 -13.00
N LEU A 11 -14.28 6.73 -12.92
CA LEU A 11 -13.89 5.36 -12.67
C LEU A 11 -14.82 4.45 -13.47
N ASP A 12 -14.24 3.60 -14.31
CA ASP A 12 -14.93 2.60 -15.14
C ASP A 12 -14.37 1.22 -14.83
N THR A 13 -15.16 0.15 -15.01
CA THR A 13 -14.68 -1.23 -14.80
C THR A 13 -13.47 -1.60 -15.64
N TRP A 14 -13.26 -0.92 -16.77
CA TRP A 14 -12.06 -1.10 -17.57
C TRP A 14 -10.79 -0.63 -16.83
N ASP A 15 -10.90 0.31 -15.89
CA ASP A 15 -9.78 0.79 -15.07
C ASP A 15 -9.22 -0.29 -14.13
N GLU A 16 -9.86 -1.46 -14.03
CA GLU A 16 -9.32 -2.65 -13.37
C GLU A 16 -8.21 -3.33 -14.18
N TYR A 17 -8.14 -3.06 -15.49
CA TYR A 17 -7.14 -3.60 -16.41
C TYR A 17 -6.00 -2.60 -16.66
N MET A 18 -5.10 -2.96 -17.58
CA MET A 18 -3.91 -2.15 -17.86
C MET A 18 -4.23 -0.96 -18.77
N HIS A 19 -3.65 0.18 -18.42
CA HIS A 19 -3.78 1.41 -19.17
C HIS A 19 -2.72 1.52 -20.27
N PRO A 20 -3.02 2.17 -21.42
CA PRO A 20 -2.00 2.60 -22.36
C PRO A 20 -0.95 3.48 -21.66
N PRO A 21 0.34 3.10 -21.71
CA PRO A 21 1.39 3.89 -21.09
C PRO A 21 1.52 5.27 -21.77
N THR A 22 1.66 6.30 -20.95
CA THR A 22 2.04 7.64 -21.46
C THR A 22 3.51 7.67 -21.87
N ALA A 23 3.96 8.73 -22.55
CA ALA A 23 5.36 8.91 -22.92
C ALA A 23 6.31 9.23 -21.74
N ALA A 24 5.79 9.44 -20.53
CA ALA A 24 6.63 9.74 -19.36
C ALA A 24 7.56 8.57 -19.05
N VAL A 25 8.87 8.82 -19.01
CA VAL A 25 9.89 7.77 -18.73
C VAL A 25 9.57 7.03 -17.44
N ASN A 26 9.12 7.75 -16.41
CA ASN A 26 8.77 7.21 -15.11
C ASN A 26 7.29 6.77 -14.98
N TYR A 27 6.63 6.44 -16.09
CA TYR A 27 5.29 5.86 -16.05
C TYR A 27 5.28 4.61 -15.18
N ASN A 28 4.34 4.55 -14.26
CA ASN A 28 4.12 3.40 -13.40
C ASN A 28 2.64 3.05 -13.35
N GLU A 29 2.32 1.81 -13.66
CA GLU A 29 1.02 1.24 -13.35
C GLU A 29 1.22 0.18 -12.27
N SER A 30 0.53 0.32 -11.15
CA SER A 30 0.76 -0.46 -9.94
C SER A 30 -0.55 -0.93 -9.36
N MET A 31 -0.59 -2.19 -8.94
CA MET A 31 -1.67 -2.75 -8.16
C MET A 31 -1.10 -3.38 -6.89
N TYR A 32 -1.88 -3.31 -5.82
CA TYR A 32 -1.50 -3.73 -4.49
C TYR A 32 -2.67 -4.45 -3.83
N PHE A 33 -2.35 -5.47 -3.02
CA PHE A 33 -3.30 -6.15 -2.14
C PHE A 33 -2.65 -6.36 -0.78
N ASN A 34 -3.42 -6.23 0.29
CA ASN A 34 -3.09 -6.86 1.56
C ASN A 34 -4.23 -7.77 2.06
N LEU A 35 -3.87 -8.68 2.95
CA LEU A 35 -4.80 -9.56 3.65
C LEU A 35 -4.19 -9.97 4.99
N TYR A 36 -4.98 -10.01 6.05
CA TYR A 36 -4.55 -10.60 7.32
C TYR A 36 -5.63 -11.50 7.94
N ASP A 37 -5.24 -12.72 8.31
CA ASP A 37 -6.05 -13.65 9.08
C ASP A 37 -5.59 -13.59 10.54
N ALA A 38 -6.39 -12.91 11.37
CA ALA A 38 -6.12 -12.75 12.80
C ALA A 38 -6.21 -14.07 13.58
N GLY A 39 -7.00 -15.04 13.11
CA GLY A 39 -7.13 -16.34 13.76
C GLY A 39 -5.86 -17.18 13.65
N GLN A 40 -5.13 -17.03 12.54
CA GLN A 40 -3.84 -17.70 12.33
C GLN A 40 -2.63 -16.82 12.62
N GLY A 41 -2.81 -15.50 12.71
CA GLY A 41 -1.70 -14.55 12.87
C GLY A 41 -0.84 -14.43 11.61
N VAL A 42 -1.40 -14.73 10.44
CA VAL A 42 -0.70 -14.75 9.15
C VAL A 42 -1.37 -13.81 8.16
N GLY A 43 -0.56 -13.11 7.40
CA GLY A 43 -1.03 -12.33 6.26
C GLY A 43 0.12 -11.72 5.51
N GLY A 44 -0.17 -10.74 4.67
CA GLY A 44 0.84 -10.11 3.87
C GLY A 44 0.30 -9.05 2.94
N TRP A 45 1.22 -8.51 2.15
CA TRP A 45 0.91 -7.63 1.04
C TRP A 45 1.72 -7.98 -0.19
N PHE A 46 1.14 -7.65 -1.33
CA PHE A 46 1.58 -8.05 -2.65
C PHE A 46 1.49 -6.83 -3.55
N ARG A 47 2.58 -6.50 -4.23
CA ARG A 47 2.62 -5.35 -5.14
C ARG A 47 3.31 -5.73 -6.45
N LEU A 48 2.68 -5.36 -7.55
CA LEU A 48 3.32 -5.27 -8.86
C LEU A 48 3.21 -3.85 -9.37
N GLY A 49 4.32 -3.28 -9.82
CA GLY A 49 4.38 -1.99 -10.49
C GLY A 49 5.10 -2.08 -11.82
N ASN A 50 4.40 -2.06 -12.94
CA ASN A 50 5.00 -2.03 -14.27
C ASN A 50 5.60 -0.65 -14.55
N ARG A 51 6.89 -0.61 -14.87
CA ARG A 51 7.64 0.58 -15.30
C ARG A 51 8.12 0.36 -16.73
N VAL A 52 7.14 0.17 -17.61
CA VAL A 52 7.34 -0.32 -18.99
C VAL A 52 8.30 0.53 -19.81
N ASN A 53 8.26 1.86 -19.65
CA ASN A 53 9.15 2.78 -20.36
C ASN A 53 10.61 2.69 -19.88
N GLU A 54 10.84 2.11 -18.69
CA GLU A 54 12.18 1.80 -18.17
C GLU A 54 12.56 0.32 -18.36
N GLY A 55 11.65 -0.52 -18.91
CA GLY A 55 11.91 -1.92 -19.25
C GLY A 55 11.88 -2.91 -18.07
N TYR A 56 11.28 -2.56 -16.94
CA TYR A 56 11.16 -3.48 -15.79
C TYR A 56 9.85 -3.32 -15.02
N ALA A 57 9.45 -4.34 -14.26
CA ALA A 57 8.45 -4.22 -13.20
C ALA A 57 9.12 -4.16 -11.83
N GLU A 58 8.44 -3.65 -10.82
CA GLU A 58 8.79 -3.78 -9.41
C GLU A 58 7.85 -4.80 -8.77
N MET A 59 8.35 -5.96 -8.37
CA MET A 59 7.57 -7.01 -7.70
C MET A 59 7.95 -7.06 -6.22
N THR A 60 6.97 -7.03 -5.34
CA THR A 60 7.17 -7.25 -3.91
C THR A 60 6.16 -8.24 -3.35
N ASN A 61 6.67 -9.23 -2.61
CA ASN A 61 5.90 -10.18 -1.81
C ASN A 61 6.37 -10.08 -0.36
N CYS A 62 5.49 -9.68 0.55
CA CYS A 62 5.82 -9.54 1.97
C CYS A 62 4.78 -10.25 2.83
N LEU A 63 5.22 -11.22 3.62
CA LEU A 63 4.36 -12.04 4.47
C LEU A 63 4.76 -11.86 5.93
N TYR A 64 3.80 -11.60 6.79
CA TYR A 64 3.96 -11.56 8.24
C TYR A 64 3.54 -12.91 8.81
N LEU A 65 4.44 -13.53 9.59
CA LEU A 65 4.25 -14.87 10.14
C LEU A 65 3.87 -14.81 11.63
N PRO A 66 3.31 -15.89 12.22
CA PRO A 66 2.73 -15.85 13.57
C PRO A 66 3.75 -15.56 14.68
N ASP A 67 5.02 -15.86 14.43
CA ASP A 67 6.11 -15.65 15.39
C ASP A 67 6.73 -14.24 15.28
N GLY A 68 6.15 -13.35 14.48
CA GLY A 68 6.63 -11.99 14.24
C GLY A 68 7.71 -11.89 13.16
N SER A 69 8.19 -13.00 12.61
CA SER A 69 9.11 -12.99 11.47
C SER A 69 8.42 -12.55 10.18
N VAL A 70 9.22 -12.13 9.20
CA VAL A 70 8.76 -11.70 7.88
C VAL A 70 9.40 -12.55 6.79
N ALA A 71 8.59 -13.05 5.86
CA ALA A 71 9.05 -13.66 4.62
C ALA A 71 8.91 -12.62 3.48
N PHE A 72 10.04 -12.15 2.96
CA PHE A 72 10.10 -11.01 2.04
C PHE A 72 10.81 -11.34 0.73
N MET A 73 10.29 -10.86 -0.40
CA MET A 73 11.02 -10.84 -1.66
C MET A 73 10.74 -9.57 -2.45
N TYR A 74 11.78 -9.05 -3.10
CA TYR A 74 11.71 -7.96 -4.06
C TYR A 74 12.47 -8.32 -5.33
N HIS A 75 11.85 -8.07 -6.49
CA HIS A 75 12.50 -8.22 -7.80
C HIS A 75 12.26 -7.01 -8.70
N ARG A 76 13.21 -6.79 -9.62
CA ARG A 76 13.04 -5.92 -10.79
C ARG A 76 13.07 -6.74 -12.08
N PRO A 77 12.09 -7.63 -12.32
CA PRO A 77 12.06 -8.44 -13.53
C PRO A 77 11.96 -7.53 -14.76
N HIS A 78 12.62 -7.92 -15.85
CA HIS A 78 12.48 -7.24 -17.14
C HIS A 78 11.06 -7.43 -17.69
N ILE A 79 10.49 -6.36 -18.26
CA ILE A 79 9.24 -6.39 -19.03
C ILE A 79 9.40 -5.55 -20.29
N SER A 80 8.66 -5.89 -21.35
CA SER A 80 8.66 -5.12 -22.61
C SER A 80 7.29 -4.58 -23.00
N HIS A 81 6.28 -4.79 -22.17
CA HIS A 81 4.89 -4.42 -22.43
C HIS A 81 4.15 -4.14 -21.12
N ASN A 82 2.95 -3.53 -21.22
CA ASN A 82 2.07 -3.22 -20.09
C ASN A 82 0.70 -3.89 -20.27
N GLU A 83 0.68 -5.17 -20.62
CA GLU A 83 -0.58 -5.88 -20.97
C GLU A 83 -1.17 -6.67 -19.79
N ALA A 84 -0.36 -6.95 -18.77
CA ALA A 84 -0.81 -7.62 -17.54
C ALA A 84 0.09 -7.29 -16.35
N PHE A 85 -0.45 -7.50 -15.15
CA PHE A 85 0.32 -7.67 -13.93
C PHE A 85 0.77 -9.13 -13.80
N ASP A 86 1.84 -9.50 -14.50
CA ASP A 86 2.43 -10.84 -14.49
C ASP A 86 3.96 -10.72 -14.62
N ALA A 87 4.67 -10.68 -13.50
CA ALA A 87 6.12 -10.48 -13.47
C ALA A 87 6.76 -11.00 -12.17
N GLY A 88 8.00 -11.49 -12.27
CA GLY A 88 8.78 -11.88 -11.08
C GLY A 88 8.16 -13.03 -10.28
N GLY A 89 7.37 -13.89 -10.92
CA GLY A 89 6.65 -14.99 -10.28
C GLY A 89 5.33 -14.58 -9.61
N MET A 90 4.97 -13.30 -9.65
CA MET A 90 3.69 -12.79 -9.16
C MET A 90 2.73 -12.53 -10.34
N ARG A 91 1.45 -12.84 -10.15
CA ARG A 91 0.38 -12.55 -11.10
C ARG A 91 -0.86 -12.05 -10.38
N PHE A 92 -1.47 -10.99 -10.90
CA PHE A 92 -2.82 -10.57 -10.52
C PHE A 92 -3.80 -10.89 -11.64
N SER A 93 -4.94 -11.47 -11.29
CA SER A 93 -5.99 -11.82 -12.24
C SER A 93 -7.30 -11.15 -11.86
N VAL A 94 -7.87 -10.40 -12.79
CA VAL A 94 -9.23 -9.85 -12.70
C VAL A 94 -10.20 -10.95 -13.12
N VAL A 95 -10.96 -11.50 -12.16
CA VAL A 95 -11.98 -12.53 -12.41
C VAL A 95 -13.31 -11.88 -12.79
N GLU A 96 -13.68 -10.84 -12.04
CA GLU A 96 -14.82 -9.98 -12.33
C GLU A 96 -14.45 -8.55 -11.85
N PRO A 97 -14.32 -7.56 -12.75
CA PRO A 97 -13.87 -6.21 -12.40
C PRO A 97 -14.64 -5.63 -11.20
N PHE A 98 -13.91 -4.98 -10.30
CA PHE A 98 -14.43 -4.36 -9.07
C PHE A 98 -15.05 -5.32 -8.04
N LYS A 99 -15.05 -6.62 -8.31
CA LYS A 99 -15.76 -7.59 -7.48
C LYS A 99 -14.91 -8.77 -7.05
N ARG A 100 -14.18 -9.41 -7.98
CA ARG A 100 -13.43 -10.65 -7.72
C ARG A 100 -12.08 -10.63 -8.40
N LEU A 101 -11.03 -10.86 -7.62
CA LEU A 101 -9.64 -10.84 -8.07
C LEU A 101 -8.88 -12.02 -7.48
N ALA A 102 -7.72 -12.34 -8.04
CA ALA A 102 -6.82 -13.33 -7.49
C ALA A 102 -5.38 -12.85 -7.51
N VAL A 103 -4.62 -13.18 -6.46
CA VAL A 103 -3.18 -12.99 -6.37
C VAL A 103 -2.52 -14.36 -6.31
N GLN A 104 -1.56 -14.57 -7.21
CA GLN A 104 -0.71 -15.75 -7.23
C GLN A 104 0.74 -15.34 -7.13
N TYR A 105 1.53 -16.08 -6.36
CA TYR A 105 2.98 -15.96 -6.30
C TYR A 105 3.62 -17.34 -6.29
N ARG A 106 4.70 -17.51 -7.06
CA ARG A 106 5.59 -18.67 -7.00
C ARG A 106 7.02 -18.19 -7.15
N GLY A 107 7.82 -18.37 -6.10
CA GLY A 107 9.22 -17.95 -6.08
C GLY A 107 9.86 -18.27 -4.75
N ASP A 108 10.95 -17.58 -4.43
CA ASP A 108 11.61 -17.68 -3.13
C ASP A 108 11.28 -16.47 -2.27
N VAL A 109 11.29 -16.64 -0.96
CA VAL A 109 11.24 -15.55 0.03
C VAL A 109 12.45 -15.61 0.95
N LEU A 110 12.96 -14.45 1.33
CA LEU A 110 13.96 -14.31 2.38
C LEU A 110 13.25 -14.33 3.74
N LEU A 111 13.55 -15.32 4.59
CA LEU A 111 12.95 -15.41 5.92
C LEU A 111 13.77 -14.60 6.92
N LEU A 112 13.21 -13.50 7.41
CA LEU A 112 13.80 -12.57 8.37
C LEU A 112 13.24 -12.82 9.76
N LYS A 113 14.02 -13.45 10.66
CA LYS A 113 13.64 -13.54 12.08
C LYS A 113 13.66 -12.17 12.76
N ASN A 114 14.52 -11.26 12.30
CA ASN A 114 14.53 -9.86 12.70
C ASN A 114 14.29 -8.97 11.47
N PRO A 115 13.02 -8.62 11.15
CA PRO A 115 12.69 -7.86 9.94
C PRO A 115 13.42 -6.51 9.81
N GLY A 116 13.80 -5.90 10.93
CA GLY A 116 14.60 -4.67 10.99
C GLY A 116 15.97 -4.76 10.30
N GLU A 117 16.50 -5.97 10.07
CA GLU A 117 17.73 -6.17 9.28
C GLU A 117 17.62 -5.62 7.85
N MET A 118 16.41 -5.46 7.30
CA MET A 118 16.17 -4.93 5.96
C MET A 118 16.57 -3.45 5.77
N ILE A 119 16.96 -2.74 6.84
CA ILE A 119 17.61 -1.43 6.73
C ILE A 119 18.90 -1.49 5.87
N ASP A 120 19.59 -2.65 5.91
CA ASP A 120 20.69 -3.01 5.02
C ASP A 120 20.31 -4.28 4.22
N PRO A 121 19.64 -4.13 3.07
CA PRO A 121 19.22 -5.27 2.25
C PRO A 121 20.38 -6.15 1.82
N GLY A 122 21.57 -5.60 1.57
CA GLY A 122 22.74 -6.39 1.16
C GLY A 122 23.15 -7.38 2.24
N ARG A 123 23.18 -6.91 3.50
CA ARG A 123 23.44 -7.76 4.67
C ARG A 123 22.29 -8.72 4.95
N ALA A 124 21.04 -8.24 4.89
CA ALA A 124 19.85 -9.06 5.14
C ALA A 124 19.80 -10.27 4.20
N PHE A 125 19.92 -10.05 2.88
CA PHE A 125 19.86 -11.11 1.87
C PHE A 125 21.04 -12.10 1.95
N LYS A 126 22.19 -11.67 2.49
CA LYS A 126 23.36 -12.54 2.68
C LYS A 126 23.22 -13.45 3.90
N ASN A 127 22.60 -12.96 4.96
CA ASN A 127 22.64 -13.61 6.28
C ASN A 127 21.37 -14.37 6.65
N ASN A 128 20.30 -14.22 5.86
CA ASN A 128 19.02 -14.87 6.11
C ASN A 128 18.74 -15.97 5.06
N PRO A 129 18.08 -17.07 5.43
CA PRO A 129 17.80 -18.16 4.51
C PRO A 129 16.73 -17.76 3.49
N LYS A 130 16.85 -18.28 2.27
CA LYS A 130 15.79 -18.27 1.27
C LYS A 130 15.00 -19.56 1.35
N LEU A 131 13.68 -19.45 1.31
CA LEU A 131 12.76 -20.57 1.32
C LEU A 131 11.83 -20.49 0.09
N PRO A 132 11.45 -21.64 -0.50
CA PRO A 132 10.43 -21.65 -1.54
C PRO A 132 9.11 -21.16 -0.97
N CYS A 133 8.37 -20.41 -1.77
CA CYS A 133 7.10 -19.82 -1.38
C CYS A 133 6.06 -19.93 -2.50
N THR A 134 4.83 -20.25 -2.11
CA THR A 134 3.66 -20.09 -2.98
C THR A 134 2.56 -19.33 -2.27
N VAL A 135 1.85 -18.50 -3.02
CA VAL A 135 0.66 -17.78 -2.57
C VAL A 135 -0.41 -18.00 -3.63
N ASP A 136 -1.62 -18.32 -3.21
CA ASP A 136 -2.80 -18.37 -4.06
C ASP A 136 -4.00 -17.89 -3.25
N ILE A 137 -4.42 -16.65 -3.49
CA ILE A 137 -5.48 -15.98 -2.71
C ILE A 137 -6.51 -15.40 -3.66
N HIS A 138 -7.78 -15.69 -3.37
CA HIS A 138 -8.93 -15.13 -4.06
C HIS A 138 -9.58 -14.06 -3.18
N TYR A 139 -9.84 -12.90 -3.76
CA TYR A 139 -10.42 -11.74 -3.10
C TYR A 139 -11.81 -11.47 -3.64
N HIS A 140 -12.65 -10.89 -2.78
CA HIS A 140 -13.87 -10.22 -3.19
C HIS A 140 -14.03 -8.86 -2.49
N GLY A 141 -14.66 -7.92 -3.19
CA GLY A 141 -14.98 -6.60 -2.63
C GLY A 141 -16.05 -6.69 -1.54
N VAL A 142 -15.80 -6.05 -0.40
CA VAL A 142 -16.78 -5.90 0.70
C VAL A 142 -17.29 -4.46 0.84
N SER A 143 -16.88 -3.59 -0.08
CA SER A 143 -17.12 -2.16 -0.02
C SER A 143 -17.30 -1.55 -1.41
N PRO A 144 -17.86 -0.32 -1.50
CA PRO A 144 -17.81 0.49 -2.71
C PRO A 144 -16.36 0.76 -3.14
N LEU A 145 -16.20 1.24 -4.37
CA LEU A 145 -14.92 1.76 -4.84
C LEU A 145 -14.75 3.19 -4.36
N TYR A 146 -13.52 3.56 -3.99
CA TYR A 146 -13.16 4.94 -3.69
C TYR A 146 -12.00 5.38 -4.57
N GLY A 147 -12.15 6.51 -5.24
CA GLY A 147 -11.14 7.07 -6.12
C GLY A 147 -11.54 7.02 -7.59
N GLY A 148 -10.55 7.04 -8.45
CA GLY A 148 -10.66 7.21 -9.90
C GLY A 148 -9.68 8.25 -10.41
N GLU A 149 -9.81 8.59 -11.69
CA GLU A 149 -9.11 9.70 -12.32
C GLU A 149 -9.89 11.00 -12.09
N PRO A 150 -9.33 12.02 -11.42
CA PRO A 150 -9.99 13.30 -11.26
C PRO A 150 -9.93 14.09 -12.58
N VAL A 151 -11.09 14.43 -13.12
CA VAL A 151 -11.28 15.14 -14.39
C VAL A 151 -12.26 16.30 -14.21
N HIS A 152 -12.21 17.30 -15.08
CA HIS A 152 -13.26 18.31 -15.14
C HIS A 152 -14.62 17.68 -15.49
N ALA A 153 -15.71 18.41 -15.27
CA ALA A 153 -17.06 17.95 -15.56
C ALA A 153 -17.24 17.44 -17.01
N ASP A 154 -16.59 18.09 -17.97
CA ASP A 154 -16.59 17.73 -19.40
C ASP A 154 -15.69 16.52 -19.74
N GLY A 155 -14.95 16.00 -18.77
CA GLY A 155 -14.02 14.88 -18.91
C GLY A 155 -12.60 15.26 -19.32
N SER A 156 -12.28 16.56 -19.47
CA SER A 156 -10.92 17.00 -19.72
C SER A 156 -10.00 16.80 -18.50
N PRO A 157 -8.69 16.54 -18.71
CA PRO A 157 -7.76 16.26 -17.60
C PRO A 157 -7.58 17.47 -16.67
N TRP A 158 -7.55 17.22 -15.35
CA TRP A 158 -7.19 18.23 -14.36
C TRP A 158 -5.66 18.33 -14.20
N LEU A 159 -5.03 19.22 -14.99
CA LEU A 159 -3.56 19.34 -15.04
C LEU A 159 -2.93 19.81 -13.71
N GLU A 160 -3.68 20.52 -12.87
CA GLU A 160 -3.22 21.02 -11.57
C GLU A 160 -3.39 20.00 -10.42
N ASN A 161 -3.79 18.77 -10.74
CA ASN A 161 -3.96 17.71 -9.74
C ASN A 161 -2.67 17.54 -8.91
N PRO A 162 -2.73 17.72 -7.57
CA PRO A 162 -1.56 17.63 -6.70
C PRO A 162 -0.95 16.22 -6.63
N ASN A 163 -1.68 15.21 -7.11
CA ASN A 163 -1.21 13.82 -7.12
C ASN A 163 -0.57 13.39 -8.43
N THR A 164 -0.54 14.22 -9.49
CA THR A 164 -0.02 13.83 -10.83
C THR A 164 1.41 13.32 -10.82
N GLY A 165 2.24 13.72 -9.83
CA GLY A 165 3.59 13.19 -9.63
C GLY A 165 3.66 11.79 -8.98
N LEU A 166 2.53 11.25 -8.55
CA LEU A 166 2.38 9.90 -7.99
C LEU A 166 1.47 9.02 -8.85
N TYR A 167 0.37 9.59 -9.34
CA TYR A 167 -0.62 8.91 -10.17
C TYR A 167 -1.49 9.94 -10.88
N VAL A 168 -1.99 9.56 -12.04
CA VAL A 168 -3.06 10.27 -12.76
C VAL A 168 -4.41 9.79 -12.23
N GLY A 169 -4.61 8.47 -12.13
CA GLY A 169 -5.77 7.87 -11.49
C GLY A 169 -5.37 6.84 -10.45
N HIS A 170 -6.22 6.69 -9.43
CA HIS A 170 -6.02 5.76 -8.32
C HIS A 170 -7.34 5.44 -7.66
N TYR A 171 -7.61 4.16 -7.39
CA TYR A 171 -8.74 3.74 -6.57
C TYR A 171 -8.33 2.70 -5.53
N GLU A 172 -9.16 2.58 -4.49
CA GLU A 172 -9.03 1.64 -3.39
C GLU A 172 -10.36 0.92 -3.12
N GLN A 173 -10.24 -0.27 -2.53
CA GLN A 173 -11.39 -1.06 -2.08
C GLN A 173 -11.01 -1.89 -0.85
N HIS A 174 -11.83 -1.84 0.19
CA HIS A 174 -11.76 -2.86 1.26
C HIS A 174 -12.29 -4.19 0.72
N ILE A 175 -11.55 -5.25 1.02
CA ILE A 175 -11.74 -6.59 0.46
C ILE A 175 -11.70 -7.64 1.56
N ALA A 176 -12.33 -8.78 1.28
CA ALA A 176 -12.14 -10.02 2.02
C ALA A 176 -11.46 -11.04 1.10
N GLY A 177 -10.67 -11.94 1.67
CA GLY A 177 -9.88 -12.90 0.91
C GLY A 177 -9.78 -14.25 1.59
N GLN A 178 -9.64 -15.29 0.77
CA GLN A 178 -9.38 -16.65 1.22
C GLN A 178 -8.41 -17.34 0.27
N GLY A 179 -7.55 -18.21 0.81
CA GLY A 179 -6.53 -18.86 0.00
C GLY A 179 -5.48 -19.60 0.81
N VAL A 180 -4.35 -19.88 0.18
CA VAL A 180 -3.26 -20.62 0.80
C VAL A 180 -1.94 -19.89 0.63
N ILE A 181 -1.17 -19.83 1.72
CA ILE A 181 0.22 -19.40 1.74
C ILE A 181 1.09 -20.57 2.16
N ARG A 182 2.18 -20.81 1.43
CA ARG A 182 3.23 -21.77 1.79
C ARG A 182 4.58 -21.08 1.85
N VAL A 183 5.35 -21.36 2.88
CA VAL A 183 6.74 -20.90 3.04
C VAL A 183 7.57 -22.07 3.59
N GLY A 184 8.50 -22.57 2.78
CA GLY A 184 9.23 -23.80 3.10
C GLY A 184 8.27 -24.97 3.31
N GLU A 185 8.29 -25.56 4.50
CA GLU A 185 7.40 -26.68 4.88
C GLU A 185 6.10 -26.21 5.55
N GLN A 186 5.95 -24.92 5.83
CA GLN A 186 4.79 -24.36 6.51
C GLN A 186 3.70 -23.98 5.52
N GLU A 187 2.44 -24.21 5.92
CA GLU A 187 1.25 -23.93 5.11
C GLU A 187 0.14 -23.34 5.99
N TRP A 188 -0.53 -22.31 5.49
CA TRP A 188 -1.68 -21.66 6.14
C TRP A 188 -2.83 -21.48 5.16
N HIS A 189 -4.05 -21.81 5.59
CA HIS A 189 -5.29 -21.64 4.82
C HIS A 189 -6.03 -20.41 5.33
N LEU A 190 -5.82 -19.28 4.70
CA LEU A 190 -6.24 -17.98 5.23
C LEU A 190 -7.71 -17.70 4.96
N LYS A 191 -8.35 -17.03 5.92
CA LYS A 191 -9.55 -16.22 5.70
C LYS A 191 -9.37 -14.89 6.42
N GLY A 192 -9.32 -13.79 5.66
CA GLY A 192 -8.96 -12.50 6.22
C GLY A 192 -9.65 -11.32 5.56
N LEU A 193 -9.32 -10.14 6.08
CA LEU A 193 -9.73 -8.85 5.54
C LEU A 193 -8.50 -8.04 5.11
N GLY A 194 -8.71 -7.08 4.23
CA GLY A 194 -7.65 -6.24 3.70
C GLY A 194 -8.17 -5.09 2.85
N LEU A 195 -7.25 -4.45 2.15
CA LEU A 195 -7.47 -3.40 1.18
C LEU A 195 -6.66 -3.70 -0.07
N ARG A 196 -7.18 -3.32 -1.23
CA ARG A 196 -6.43 -3.21 -2.47
C ARG A 196 -6.38 -1.77 -2.94
N ASP A 197 -5.32 -1.46 -3.69
CA ASP A 197 -5.19 -0.25 -4.50
C ASP A 197 -4.79 -0.59 -5.93
N HIS A 198 -5.14 0.30 -6.85
CA HIS A 198 -4.60 0.31 -8.21
C HIS A 198 -4.44 1.75 -8.64
N SER A 199 -3.29 2.05 -9.23
CA SER A 199 -2.94 3.37 -9.71
C SER A 199 -2.14 3.33 -10.99
N TRP A 200 -2.26 4.38 -11.79
CA TRP A 200 -1.55 4.54 -13.05
C TRP A 200 -1.09 5.98 -13.25
N GLY A 201 0.08 6.15 -13.86
CA GLY A 201 0.63 7.45 -14.22
C GLY A 201 2.10 7.64 -13.83
N PRO A 202 2.68 8.81 -14.10
CA PRO A 202 4.07 9.11 -13.73
C PRO A 202 4.29 9.02 -12.21
N ARG A 203 5.37 8.36 -11.79
CA ARG A 203 5.66 8.19 -10.36
C ARG A 203 7.13 8.34 -10.01
N TYR A 204 7.38 9.22 -9.05
CA TYR A 204 8.56 9.17 -8.18
C TYR A 204 8.12 9.21 -6.71
N TRP A 205 8.66 8.29 -5.91
CA TRP A 205 8.42 8.24 -4.47
C TRP A 205 8.86 9.51 -3.74
N GLN A 206 9.80 10.26 -4.33
CA GLN A 206 10.32 11.52 -3.80
C GLN A 206 9.41 12.74 -4.03
N ASN A 207 8.30 12.58 -4.76
CA ASN A 207 7.34 13.68 -5.01
C ASN A 207 6.43 13.99 -3.81
N VAL A 208 6.60 13.25 -2.70
CA VAL A 208 5.87 13.45 -1.44
C VAL A 208 6.88 13.73 -0.35
N HIS A 209 6.59 14.66 0.54
CA HIS A 209 7.45 14.92 1.69
C HIS A 209 7.33 13.76 2.70
N PHE A 210 6.10 13.45 3.11
CA PHE A 210 5.78 12.20 3.82
C PHE A 210 4.30 11.82 3.61
N TYR A 211 3.96 10.56 3.87
CA TYR A 211 2.58 10.15 4.12
C TYR A 211 2.46 9.09 5.23
N ARG A 212 1.26 9.00 5.77
CA ARG A 212 0.75 7.91 6.60
C ARG A 212 -0.45 7.34 5.86
N TRP A 213 -0.35 6.10 5.43
CA TRP A 213 -1.43 5.37 4.76
C TRP A 213 -1.78 4.16 5.62
N LEU A 214 -2.98 4.20 6.20
CA LEU A 214 -3.37 3.34 7.31
C LEU A 214 -4.68 2.60 6.99
N PRO A 215 -4.64 1.53 6.18
CA PRO A 215 -5.80 0.65 6.01
C PRO A 215 -6.01 -0.21 7.25
N MET A 216 -7.24 -0.21 7.77
CA MET A 216 -7.64 -0.86 9.02
C MET A 216 -8.92 -1.64 8.78
N ASN A 217 -8.93 -2.93 9.09
CA ASN A 217 -10.07 -3.81 8.86
C ASN A 217 -10.55 -4.39 10.18
N PHE A 218 -11.81 -4.12 10.56
CA PHE A 218 -12.40 -4.62 11.81
C PHE A 218 -13.45 -5.69 11.54
N SER A 219 -14.28 -5.49 10.52
CA SER A 219 -15.23 -6.47 9.98
C SER A 219 -15.50 -6.18 8.49
N GLU A 220 -16.28 -7.02 7.82
CA GLU A 220 -16.75 -6.74 6.45
C GLU A 220 -17.64 -5.49 6.37
N ASP A 221 -18.25 -5.08 7.49
CA ASP A 221 -19.14 -3.91 7.57
C ASP A 221 -18.48 -2.68 8.19
N PHE A 222 -17.29 -2.81 8.77
CA PHE A 222 -16.57 -1.72 9.44
C PHE A 222 -15.07 -1.77 9.18
N ALA A 223 -14.58 -0.75 8.47
CA ALA A 223 -13.18 -0.60 8.09
C ALA A 223 -12.84 0.89 7.90
N ILE A 224 -11.57 1.25 8.01
CA ILE A 224 -11.09 2.63 7.93
C ILE A 224 -9.80 2.65 7.10
N MET A 225 -9.71 3.50 6.09
CA MET A 225 -8.43 3.91 5.52
C MET A 225 -8.22 5.39 5.84
N VAL A 226 -7.13 5.71 6.53
CA VAL A 226 -6.68 7.09 6.75
C VAL A 226 -5.47 7.38 5.86
N LEU A 227 -5.58 8.44 5.06
CA LEU A 227 -4.44 9.07 4.39
C LEU A 227 -4.15 10.42 5.05
N ASN A 228 -2.94 10.59 5.58
CA ASN A 228 -2.41 11.87 6.02
C ASN A 228 -1.07 12.12 5.31
N LYS A 229 -1.02 13.12 4.45
CA LYS A 229 0.07 13.32 3.49
C LYS A 229 0.49 14.79 3.45
N THR A 230 1.79 15.05 3.31
CA THR A 230 2.33 16.37 3.02
C THR A 230 3.15 16.33 1.73
N LEU A 231 2.89 17.26 0.82
CA LEU A 231 3.62 17.42 -0.44
C LEU A 231 4.95 18.15 -0.22
N GLY A 232 5.84 18.10 -1.22
CA GLY A 232 7.14 18.79 -1.17
C GLY A 232 7.04 20.31 -1.00
N ASP A 233 5.91 20.93 -1.37
CA ASP A 233 5.63 22.35 -1.17
C ASP A 233 4.96 22.67 0.17
N GLY A 234 4.81 21.67 1.05
CA GLY A 234 4.22 21.83 2.38
C GLY A 234 2.69 21.74 2.42
N ARG A 235 1.99 21.63 1.29
CA ARG A 235 0.54 21.42 1.29
C ARG A 235 0.19 20.10 1.96
N ARG A 236 -0.73 20.16 2.93
CA ARG A 236 -1.28 18.99 3.64
C ARG A 236 -2.52 18.47 2.90
N ILE A 237 -2.56 17.16 2.70
CA ILE A 237 -3.68 16.44 2.12
C ILE A 237 -4.11 15.37 3.12
N VAL A 238 -5.36 15.47 3.55
CA VAL A 238 -6.02 14.45 4.36
C VAL A 238 -7.15 13.82 3.57
N GLY A 239 -7.36 12.53 3.75
CA GLY A 239 -8.46 11.81 3.12
C GLY A 239 -8.57 10.37 3.56
N GLY A 240 -9.31 9.61 2.76
CA GLY A 240 -9.68 8.24 3.04
C GLY A 240 -11.17 8.11 3.35
N MET A 241 -11.55 6.95 3.84
CA MET A 241 -12.94 6.56 4.00
C MET A 241 -13.13 5.66 5.21
N VAL A 242 -14.33 5.73 5.77
CA VAL A 242 -14.83 4.77 6.75
C VAL A 242 -15.92 3.95 6.09
N LEU A 243 -15.74 2.64 6.03
CA LEU A 243 -16.80 1.68 5.70
C LEU A 243 -17.73 1.56 6.90
N ASN A 244 -19.03 1.79 6.68
CA ASN A 244 -20.08 1.52 7.65
C ASN A 244 -21.26 0.86 6.92
N GLU A 245 -21.49 -0.43 7.16
CA GLU A 245 -22.66 -1.17 6.63
C GLU A 245 -22.81 -0.99 5.11
N GLY A 246 -21.75 -1.28 4.35
CA GLY A 246 -21.75 -1.25 2.89
C GLY A 246 -21.65 0.14 2.24
N ARG A 247 -21.52 1.23 3.00
CA ARG A 247 -21.28 2.59 2.46
C ARG A 247 -19.95 3.16 2.92
N TYR A 248 -19.37 4.05 2.12
CA TYR A 248 -18.25 4.88 2.54
C TYR A 248 -18.70 6.25 3.02
N ASP A 249 -18.30 6.60 4.24
CA ASP A 249 -18.33 7.95 4.79
C ASP A 249 -16.92 8.56 4.64
N LEU A 250 -16.79 9.65 3.87
CA LEU A 250 -15.49 10.23 3.55
C LEU A 250 -14.88 10.98 4.72
N ILE A 251 -13.56 10.83 4.89
CA ILE A 251 -12.81 11.53 5.94
C ILE A 251 -12.56 13.00 5.52
N ARG A 252 -12.97 13.93 6.39
CA ARG A 252 -12.83 15.37 6.26
C ARG A 252 -11.59 15.91 6.98
N ALA A 253 -11.25 15.31 8.10
CA ALA A 253 -10.08 15.67 8.90
C ALA A 253 -9.53 14.44 9.60
N ALA A 254 -8.21 14.41 9.81
CA ALA A 254 -7.53 13.36 10.52
C ALA A 254 -6.20 13.85 11.09
N THR A 255 -5.77 13.23 12.19
CA THR A 255 -4.45 13.40 12.79
C THR A 255 -3.85 12.03 13.08
N VAL A 256 -2.52 11.94 13.11
CA VAL A 256 -1.79 10.70 13.42
C VAL A 256 -0.62 11.07 14.32
N GLU A 257 -0.68 10.67 15.58
CA GLU A 257 0.41 10.76 16.53
C GLU A 257 1.14 9.42 16.57
N THR A 258 2.47 9.43 16.60
CA THR A 258 3.29 8.21 16.51
C THR A 258 4.24 8.10 17.68
N GLU A 259 4.32 6.90 18.26
CA GLU A 259 5.41 6.50 19.14
C GLU A 259 6.49 5.78 18.32
N TRP A 260 7.74 6.20 18.51
CA TRP A 260 8.88 5.78 17.71
C TRP A 260 9.87 4.96 18.53
N ASP A 261 10.55 4.00 17.90
CA ASP A 261 11.76 3.39 18.45
C ASP A 261 12.99 4.30 18.28
N ALA A 262 14.15 3.83 18.73
CA ALA A 262 15.42 4.57 18.62
C ALA A 262 15.88 4.84 17.17
N ASN A 263 15.31 4.15 16.18
CA ASN A 263 15.60 4.28 14.75
C ASN A 263 14.47 4.98 13.97
N TYR A 264 13.52 5.58 14.69
CA TYR A 264 12.36 6.25 14.11
C TYR A 264 11.45 5.30 13.33
N TYR A 265 11.29 4.06 13.78
CA TYR A 265 10.25 3.14 13.31
C TYR A 265 9.04 3.19 14.24
N GLN A 266 7.85 3.24 13.65
CA GLN A 266 6.61 3.31 14.41
C GLN A 266 6.40 2.01 15.20
N THR A 267 6.15 2.16 16.50
CA THR A 267 5.83 1.04 17.40
C THR A 267 4.37 1.08 17.83
N ARG A 268 3.83 2.30 17.98
CA ARG A 268 2.41 2.56 18.25
C ARG A 268 1.99 3.85 17.54
N LEU A 269 0.69 3.99 17.34
CA LEU A 269 0.11 5.23 16.85
C LEU A 269 -1.24 5.50 17.50
N ARG A 270 -1.62 6.78 17.58
CA ARG A 270 -2.98 7.23 17.87
C ARG A 270 -3.45 8.04 16.68
N ALA A 271 -4.57 7.68 16.08
CA ALA A 271 -5.17 8.45 15.02
C ALA A 271 -6.55 8.94 15.45
N TRP A 272 -6.91 10.12 14.99
CA TRP A 272 -8.28 10.62 15.04
C TRP A 272 -8.73 10.89 13.61
N ALA A 273 -9.95 10.51 13.27
CA ALA A 273 -10.54 10.77 11.96
C ALA A 273 -11.99 11.27 12.12
N LYS A 274 -12.40 12.19 11.24
CA LYS A 274 -13.73 12.79 11.24
C LYS A 274 -14.37 12.67 9.87
N THR A 275 -15.62 12.23 9.84
CA THR A 275 -16.52 12.28 8.68
C THR A 275 -17.64 13.29 8.95
N ASP A 276 -18.56 13.46 8.00
CA ASP A 276 -19.76 14.28 8.23
C ASP A 276 -20.74 13.64 9.24
N ARG A 277 -20.54 12.37 9.60
CA ARG A 277 -21.45 11.59 10.46
C ARG A 277 -20.90 11.30 11.84
N ALA A 278 -19.59 11.10 11.96
CA ALA A 278 -18.98 10.60 13.18
C ALA A 278 -17.50 10.97 13.28
N GLU A 279 -16.97 10.79 14.49
CA GLU A 279 -15.55 10.87 14.80
C GLU A 279 -15.07 9.51 15.32
N TYR A 280 -13.82 9.18 15.00
CA TYR A 280 -13.22 7.88 15.25
C TYR A 280 -11.90 8.10 15.97
N HIS A 281 -11.76 7.47 17.14
CA HIS A 281 -10.51 7.42 17.90
C HIS A 281 -9.89 6.04 17.74
N ILE A 282 -8.68 6.02 17.21
CA ILE A 282 -8.00 4.81 16.76
C ILE A 282 -6.69 4.68 17.53
N GLU A 283 -6.46 3.52 18.13
CA GLU A 283 -5.15 3.15 18.68
C GLU A 283 -4.55 2.03 17.84
N GLY A 284 -3.27 2.13 17.50
CA GLY A 284 -2.53 1.13 16.75
C GLY A 284 -1.33 0.62 17.53
N ARG A 285 -1.11 -0.71 17.50
CA ARG A 285 0.09 -1.37 18.03
C ARG A 285 0.72 -2.21 16.93
N VAL A 286 1.95 -1.88 16.57
CA VAL A 286 2.68 -2.59 15.52
C VAL A 286 3.12 -3.96 16.05
N LEU A 287 2.80 -5.00 15.29
CA LEU A 287 3.09 -6.40 15.60
C LEU A 287 4.44 -6.82 15.03
N SER A 288 4.70 -6.43 13.78
CA SER A 288 5.95 -6.68 13.07
C SER A 288 6.09 -5.63 11.97
N LEU A 289 7.31 -5.15 11.74
CA LEU A 289 7.60 -4.05 10.83
C LEU A 289 8.83 -4.37 10.00
N ILE A 290 8.71 -4.21 8.69
CA ILE A 290 9.85 -4.28 7.78
C ILE A 290 10.19 -2.88 7.23
N PRO A 291 11.44 -2.41 7.38
CA PRO A 291 11.90 -1.17 6.77
C PRO A 291 12.35 -1.41 5.33
N LEU A 292 11.84 -0.61 4.41
CA LEU A 292 12.15 -0.60 2.99
C LEU A 292 12.66 0.78 2.57
N ARG A 293 13.24 0.84 1.36
CA ARG A 293 13.76 2.09 0.81
C ARG A 293 13.64 2.17 -0.70
N ASN A 294 13.43 3.38 -1.18
CA ASN A 294 13.63 3.76 -2.58
C ASN A 294 14.75 4.81 -2.64
N ARG A 295 15.63 4.68 -3.64
CA ARG A 295 16.74 5.59 -3.86
C ARG A 295 16.73 6.09 -5.30
N ARG A 296 17.10 7.35 -5.48
CA ARG A 296 17.28 7.96 -6.78
C ARG A 296 18.45 8.93 -6.73
N THR A 297 19.30 8.91 -7.73
CA THR A 297 20.39 9.88 -7.89
C THR A 297 19.96 10.91 -8.93
N LEU A 298 20.10 12.19 -8.60
CA LEU A 298 19.86 13.30 -9.52
C LEU A 298 21.06 13.51 -10.46
N GLU A 299 20.88 14.31 -11.51
CA GLU A 299 21.94 14.60 -12.50
C GLU A 299 23.17 15.27 -11.87
N ASP A 300 22.97 16.04 -10.79
CA ASP A 300 24.04 16.70 -10.04
C ASP A 300 24.75 15.77 -9.02
N GLY A 301 24.37 14.49 -8.97
CA GLY A 301 24.92 13.49 -8.07
C GLY A 301 24.25 13.44 -6.69
N THR A 302 23.26 14.29 -6.41
CA THR A 302 22.51 14.26 -5.15
C THR A 302 21.77 12.95 -5.00
N GLU A 303 22.00 12.22 -3.91
CA GLU A 303 21.26 11.02 -3.56
C GLU A 303 19.99 11.37 -2.79
N LEU A 304 18.84 11.01 -3.34
CA LEU A 304 17.55 11.08 -2.67
C LEU A 304 17.22 9.73 -2.07
N MET A 305 16.78 9.72 -0.82
CA MET A 305 16.38 8.52 -0.11
C MET A 305 14.96 8.69 0.44
N THR A 306 14.08 7.81 -0.02
CA THR A 306 12.77 7.61 0.57
C THR A 306 12.81 6.35 1.42
N ARG A 307 12.33 6.45 2.65
CA ARG A 307 12.10 5.31 3.53
C ARG A 307 10.62 4.98 3.52
N ILE A 308 10.31 3.70 3.39
CA ILE A 308 8.95 3.17 3.46
C ILE A 308 8.99 2.11 4.55
N THR A 309 8.11 2.17 5.53
CA THR A 309 8.03 1.15 6.58
C THR A 309 6.65 0.54 6.56
N GLU A 310 6.60 -0.78 6.56
CA GLU A 310 5.37 -1.55 6.43
C GLU A 310 5.13 -2.30 7.74
N GLY A 311 4.31 -1.71 8.61
CA GLY A 311 3.98 -2.28 9.91
C GLY A 311 2.67 -3.06 9.88
N MET A 312 2.70 -4.38 10.05
CA MET A 312 1.47 -5.11 10.38
C MET A 312 1.00 -4.69 11.76
N THR A 313 -0.22 -4.19 11.86
CA THR A 313 -0.69 -3.41 13.01
C THR A 313 -2.03 -3.92 13.50
N GLU A 314 -2.13 -4.15 14.82
CA GLU A 314 -3.41 -4.32 15.51
C GLU A 314 -3.99 -2.95 15.81
N TYR A 315 -5.24 -2.73 15.43
CA TYR A 315 -5.97 -1.49 15.64
C TYR A 315 -7.14 -1.68 16.62
N ARG A 316 -7.46 -0.64 17.37
CA ARG A 316 -8.64 -0.56 18.23
C ARG A 316 -9.44 0.70 17.90
N CYS A 317 -10.73 0.54 17.65
CA CYS A 317 -11.66 1.63 17.38
C CYS A 317 -13.07 1.19 17.76
N ASN A 318 -13.87 2.05 18.41
CA ASN A 318 -15.25 1.74 18.81
C ASN A 318 -15.42 0.42 19.60
N GLY A 319 -14.44 0.06 20.42
CA GLY A 319 -14.43 -1.20 21.17
C GLY A 319 -14.13 -2.45 20.34
N LEU A 320 -13.91 -2.31 19.04
CA LEU A 320 -13.53 -3.39 18.13
C LEU A 320 -12.02 -3.50 18.02
N VAL A 321 -11.55 -4.71 17.73
CA VAL A 321 -10.16 -5.00 17.37
C VAL A 321 -10.13 -5.33 15.88
N GLY A 322 -9.22 -4.69 15.16
CA GLY A 322 -9.02 -4.88 13.74
C GLY A 322 -7.54 -4.98 13.39
N TYR A 323 -7.25 -5.26 12.12
CA TYR A 323 -5.89 -5.46 11.63
C TYR A 323 -5.71 -4.82 10.26
N GLY A 324 -4.47 -4.44 9.96
CA GLY A 324 -4.09 -3.89 8.68
C GLY A 324 -2.66 -3.36 8.72
N LEU A 325 -2.31 -2.52 7.75
CA LEU A 325 -0.96 -1.93 7.70
C LEU A 325 -0.93 -0.53 8.31
N SER A 326 0.21 -0.18 8.87
CA SER A 326 0.65 1.19 9.07
C SER A 326 1.80 1.46 8.11
N GLU A 327 1.48 1.94 6.91
CA GLU A 327 2.51 2.32 5.94
C GLU A 327 2.92 3.77 6.18
N TYR A 328 4.21 3.96 6.47
CA TYR A 328 4.80 5.28 6.64
C TYR A 328 5.83 5.47 5.54
N LEU A 329 5.63 6.50 4.74
CA LEU A 329 6.64 6.97 3.79
C LEU A 329 7.19 8.30 4.27
N ASP A 330 8.51 8.41 4.30
CA ASP A 330 9.22 9.63 4.63
C ASP A 330 10.41 9.82 3.69
N GLN A 331 10.63 11.06 3.24
CA GLN A 331 11.97 11.41 2.77
C GLN A 331 12.95 11.43 3.95
N ILE A 332 14.19 11.02 3.69
CA ILE A 332 15.28 11.06 4.67
C ILE A 332 16.15 12.28 4.40
N VAL A 333 16.19 13.20 5.36
CA VAL A 333 17.02 14.41 5.34
C VAL A 333 17.89 14.40 6.60
N ASP A 334 19.19 14.59 6.43
CA ASP A 334 20.18 14.53 7.54
C ASP A 334 20.07 13.27 8.39
N GLY A 335 19.79 12.13 7.73
CA GLY A 335 19.64 10.83 8.36
C GLY A 335 18.33 10.64 9.14
N LYS A 336 17.39 11.59 9.08
CA LYS A 336 16.11 11.54 9.79
C LYS A 336 14.91 11.54 8.83
N PRO A 337 13.85 10.78 9.13
CA PRO A 337 12.57 10.90 8.45
C PRO A 337 11.94 12.27 8.72
N VAL A 338 11.46 12.92 7.66
CA VAL A 338 10.94 14.29 7.74
C VAL A 338 9.60 14.41 8.48
N GLY A 339 8.80 13.34 8.55
CA GLY A 339 7.48 13.34 9.20
C GLY A 339 7.47 12.88 10.66
N ILE A 340 8.59 12.95 11.41
CA ILE A 340 8.64 12.53 12.83
C ILE A 340 7.70 13.37 13.70
N GLY A 341 7.67 14.68 13.48
CA GLY A 341 6.88 15.64 14.27
C GLY A 341 5.56 16.03 13.62
N ALA A 342 5.12 15.26 12.62
CA ALA A 342 3.93 15.53 11.82
C ALA A 342 2.63 15.24 12.56
#